data_AF-A0AA35W7E4-F1
#
_entry.id   AF-A0AA35W7E4-F1
#
_cell.length_a   1.000
_cell.length_b   1.000
_cell.length_c   1.000
_cell.angle_alpha   90.00
_cell.angle_beta   90.00
_cell.angle_gamma   90.00
#
_symmetry.space_group_name_H-M   'P 1'
#
loop_
_entity.id
_entity.type
_entity.pdbx_description
1 polymer ?
#
loop_
_entity_poly.entity_id
_entity_poly.type
_entity_poly.pdbx_seq_one_letter_code
_entity_poly.pdbx_strand_id
1 'polypeptide(L)'
;MESADAAEGFVVGARCCFDGYYATIRFVGEVPPAKGVWVGVEWDDASRGKHSGDHEGTQYFTCSKPGSGSFVRPRKVTLGYSFIEALRKRYAETSAETTERGGGGGGGGGKGEEDMFVISRNSLVTPVEMVGADMIKKKTSQLTKLGSVSTSLRGMLVSSVGPPGEISTVAPNIQELDMSTNHLLSSWETLAGICSQLTHLHSLNLSENFALSVPGDPRTLTPAFRQVKELTMNKMQLSWSQVCVVVSMFPGLERFHCCENLISEISSQPPLQSLRLITLEENQLSSWDSVFHLAPLPSLEILILNDNQIPQIFSPETDGRSPGFLELKSLSICRNRLHDWSSIIALDSMPALRELKIKGNPLFEGNCVTRGVRLT
;
A
#
# COMPACT_ATOMS: atom_id res chain seq x y z
N MET A 1 7.98 32.23 -23.89
CA MET A 1 7.54 30.93 -24.43
C MET A 1 8.00 29.76 -23.56
N GLU A 2 9.12 29.87 -22.81
CA GLU A 2 9.55 28.84 -21.82
C GLU A 2 8.71 28.74 -20.53
N SER A 3 7.85 29.71 -20.19
CA SER A 3 7.14 29.73 -18.91
C SER A 3 5.86 28.88 -18.87
N ALA A 4 5.19 28.66 -20.01
CA ALA A 4 3.95 27.89 -20.06
C ALA A 4 4.21 26.37 -20.05
N ASP A 5 5.26 25.91 -20.74
CA ASP A 5 5.66 24.49 -20.82
C ASP A 5 6.14 23.94 -19.46
N ALA A 6 6.73 24.80 -18.61
CA ALA A 6 7.30 24.37 -17.33
C ALA A 6 6.24 24.05 -16.25
N ALA A 7 4.98 24.44 -16.46
CA ALA A 7 3.86 24.23 -15.54
C ALA A 7 2.92 23.10 -15.99
N GLU A 8 3.13 22.52 -17.17
CA GLU A 8 2.22 21.55 -17.74
C GLU A 8 2.14 20.29 -16.85
N GLY A 9 0.91 19.88 -16.52
CA GLY A 9 0.64 18.74 -15.63
C GLY A 9 0.64 19.04 -14.12
N PHE A 10 1.12 20.20 -13.66
CA PHE A 10 1.07 20.56 -12.24
C PHE A 10 -0.30 21.12 -11.86
N VAL A 11 -1.07 20.36 -11.09
CA VAL A 11 -2.41 20.74 -10.62
C VAL A 11 -2.39 20.99 -9.11
N VAL A 12 -2.93 22.12 -8.67
CA VAL A 12 -3.11 22.41 -7.23
C VAL A 12 -3.99 21.33 -6.60
N GLY A 13 -3.55 20.78 -5.48
CA GLY A 13 -4.16 19.64 -4.80
C GLY A 13 -3.57 18.28 -5.19
N ALA A 14 -2.81 18.19 -6.30
CA ALA A 14 -2.18 16.93 -6.70
C ALA A 14 -0.99 16.58 -5.79
N ARG A 15 -0.76 15.27 -5.66
CA ARG A 15 0.37 14.69 -4.92
C ARG A 15 1.63 14.72 -5.76
N CYS A 16 2.76 14.94 -5.12
CA CYS A 16 4.06 14.93 -5.79
C CYS A 16 5.16 14.39 -4.88
N CYS A 17 6.28 14.02 -5.49
CA CYS A 17 7.48 13.56 -4.81
C CYS A 17 8.68 14.44 -5.20
N PHE A 18 9.51 14.80 -4.22
CA PHE A 18 10.77 15.49 -4.43
C PHE A 18 11.81 14.91 -3.48
N ASP A 19 12.91 14.43 -4.05
CA ASP A 19 14.06 13.88 -3.32
C ASP A 19 13.67 12.80 -2.29
N GLY A 20 12.72 11.93 -2.67
CA GLY A 20 12.20 10.83 -1.85
C GLY A 20 11.08 11.20 -0.87
N TYR A 21 10.65 12.46 -0.83
CA TYR A 21 9.65 12.93 0.13
C TYR A 21 8.41 13.43 -0.56
N TYR A 22 7.28 13.22 0.09
CA TYR A 22 5.96 13.46 -0.46
C TYR A 22 5.40 14.81 -0.02
N ALA A 23 4.67 15.43 -0.94
CA ALA A 23 4.04 16.72 -0.71
C ALA A 23 2.77 16.88 -1.55
N THR A 24 1.95 17.83 -1.15
CA THR A 24 0.77 18.28 -1.90
C THR A 24 1.06 19.62 -2.56
N ILE A 25 0.75 19.75 -3.85
CA ILE A 25 0.91 21.02 -4.58
C ILE A 25 -0.14 22.01 -4.07
N ARG A 26 0.30 23.18 -3.64
CA ARG A 26 -0.55 24.27 -3.12
C ARG A 26 -0.56 25.51 -4.02
N PHE A 27 0.45 25.68 -4.86
CA PHE A 27 0.58 26.81 -5.77
C PHE A 27 1.39 26.43 -7.01
N VAL A 28 1.03 26.98 -8.17
CA VAL A 28 1.82 26.89 -9.40
C VAL A 28 1.80 28.26 -10.05
N GLY A 29 2.97 28.88 -10.21
CA GLY A 29 3.05 30.21 -10.80
C GLY A 29 4.37 30.92 -10.54
N GLU A 30 4.44 32.19 -10.91
CA GLU A 30 5.60 33.03 -10.66
C GLU A 30 5.62 33.54 -9.21
N VAL A 31 6.82 33.68 -8.65
CA VAL A 31 7.04 34.14 -7.27
C VAL A 31 8.08 35.28 -7.29
N PRO A 32 7.70 36.51 -7.66
CA PRO A 32 8.64 37.63 -7.70
C PRO A 32 9.35 37.85 -6.36
N PRO A 33 10.63 38.26 -6.35
CA PRO A 33 11.48 38.58 -7.51
C PRO A 33 12.10 37.35 -8.20
N ALA A 34 11.82 36.13 -7.72
CA ALA A 34 12.37 34.92 -8.29
C ALA A 34 11.80 34.65 -9.70
N LYS A 35 12.68 34.57 -10.70
CA LYS A 35 12.30 34.40 -12.10
C LYS A 35 11.74 33.00 -12.41
N GLY A 36 10.78 32.94 -13.32
CA GLY A 36 10.18 31.71 -13.85
C GLY A 36 9.16 31.07 -12.92
N VAL A 37 8.58 29.95 -13.37
CA VAL A 37 7.55 29.23 -12.62
C VAL A 37 8.16 28.47 -11.43
N TRP A 38 7.40 28.48 -10.34
CA TRP A 38 7.63 27.74 -9.11
C TRP A 38 6.40 26.91 -8.76
N VAL A 39 6.65 25.79 -8.09
CA VAL A 39 5.62 24.96 -7.48
C VAL A 39 5.72 25.17 -5.97
N GLY A 40 4.68 25.77 -5.39
CA GLY A 40 4.51 25.81 -3.94
C GLY A 40 3.95 24.48 -3.49
N VAL A 41 4.63 23.82 -2.56
CA VAL A 41 4.26 22.51 -2.02
C VAL A 41 4.13 22.59 -0.51
N GLU A 42 3.23 21.79 0.04
CA GLU A 42 3.13 21.51 1.47
C GLU A 42 3.60 20.08 1.72
N TRP A 43 4.64 19.91 2.54
CA TRP A 43 5.24 18.61 2.86
C TRP A 43 4.39 17.82 3.85
N ASP A 44 4.35 16.49 3.67
CA ASP A 44 3.78 15.59 4.67
C ASP A 44 4.61 15.61 5.97
N ASP A 45 5.93 15.59 5.81
CA ASP A 45 6.91 15.81 6.87
C ASP A 45 7.17 17.31 7.03
N ALA A 46 6.56 17.90 8.07
CA ALA A 46 6.66 19.33 8.34
C ALA A 46 8.10 19.83 8.55
N SER A 47 9.05 18.96 8.95
CA SER A 47 10.45 19.34 9.17
C SER A 47 11.18 19.73 7.87
N ARG A 48 10.62 19.36 6.70
CA ARG A 48 11.17 19.68 5.37
C ARG A 48 10.81 21.09 4.92
N GLY A 49 9.78 21.68 5.50
CA GLY A 49 9.29 22.97 5.10
C GLY A 49 10.21 24.11 5.54
N LYS A 50 9.99 25.28 4.93
CA LYS A 50 10.81 26.48 5.11
C LYS A 50 9.99 27.71 5.47
N HIS A 51 8.73 27.73 5.05
CA HIS A 51 7.82 28.87 5.20
C HIS A 51 6.37 28.37 5.23
N SER A 52 5.40 29.27 5.44
CA SER A 52 3.97 28.92 5.47
C SER A 52 3.24 29.25 4.17
N GLY A 53 4.00 29.50 3.11
CA GLY A 53 3.52 29.75 1.74
C GLY A 53 3.61 31.22 1.32
N ASP A 54 4.39 31.99 2.06
CA ASP A 54 4.78 33.36 1.77
C ASP A 54 6.19 33.46 1.18
N HIS A 55 6.42 34.52 0.40
CA HIS A 55 7.75 34.94 -0.06
C HIS A 55 7.78 36.47 -0.15
N GLU A 56 8.79 37.10 0.46
CA GLU A 56 9.00 38.57 0.43
C GLU A 56 7.72 39.36 0.79
N GLY A 57 7.00 38.91 1.83
CA GLY A 57 5.77 39.56 2.32
C GLY A 57 4.51 39.30 1.50
N THR A 58 4.58 38.54 0.40
CA THR A 58 3.41 38.12 -0.40
C THR A 58 3.00 36.70 -0.03
N GLN A 59 1.72 36.50 0.31
CA GLN A 59 1.16 35.18 0.59
C GLN A 59 0.64 34.53 -0.70
N TYR A 60 1.14 33.34 -1.04
CA TYR A 60 0.73 32.59 -2.23
C TYR A 60 -0.19 31.42 -1.92
N PHE A 61 0.04 30.74 -0.79
CA PHE A 61 -0.78 29.65 -0.30
C PHE A 61 -0.63 29.54 1.22
N THR A 62 -1.51 28.79 1.89
CA THR A 62 -1.40 28.52 3.33
C THR A 62 -1.10 27.04 3.56
N CYS A 63 -0.46 26.74 4.70
CA CYS A 63 -0.15 25.39 5.13
C CYS A 63 -1.01 25.00 6.34
N SER A 64 -1.37 23.72 6.44
CA SER A 64 -2.07 23.17 7.61
C SER A 64 -1.18 23.18 8.86
N LYS A 65 0.13 22.98 8.68
CA LYS A 65 1.15 23.08 9.72
C LYS A 65 2.03 24.30 9.44
N PRO A 66 2.25 25.20 10.41
CA PRO A 66 3.15 26.33 10.23
C PRO A 66 4.55 25.85 9.82
N GLY A 67 5.12 26.49 8.79
CA GLY A 67 6.45 26.19 8.30
C GLY A 67 6.57 24.94 7.43
N SER A 68 5.50 24.20 7.13
CA SER A 68 5.57 22.99 6.29
C SER A 68 5.58 23.24 4.78
N GLY A 69 5.60 24.50 4.34
CA GLY A 69 5.58 24.90 2.94
C GLY A 69 6.97 25.09 2.34
N SER A 70 7.08 24.92 1.02
CA SER A 70 8.30 25.26 0.25
C SER A 70 7.97 25.63 -1.19
N PHE A 71 8.77 26.51 -1.80
CA PHE A 71 8.80 26.67 -3.26
C PHE A 71 9.91 25.83 -3.88
N VAL A 72 9.55 25.00 -4.86
CA VAL A 72 10.47 24.12 -5.59
C VAL A 72 10.36 24.35 -7.10
N ARG A 73 11.43 24.00 -7.82
CA ARG A 73 11.45 24.09 -9.29
C ARG A 73 10.70 22.91 -9.90
N PRO A 74 9.82 23.12 -10.90
CA PRO A 74 9.04 22.06 -11.53
C PRO A 74 9.90 20.85 -11.96
N ARG A 75 11.06 21.08 -12.58
CA ARG A 75 11.99 20.04 -13.06
C ARG A 75 12.50 19.07 -11.98
N LYS A 76 12.41 19.43 -10.70
CA LYS A 76 12.85 18.57 -9.60
C LYS A 76 11.71 17.79 -8.96
N VAL A 77 10.47 18.05 -9.36
CA VAL A 77 9.27 17.44 -8.80
C VAL A 77 8.79 16.32 -9.72
N THR A 78 8.50 15.16 -9.13
CA THR A 78 7.93 14.00 -9.82
C THR A 78 6.45 13.91 -9.50
N LEU A 79 5.61 13.87 -10.54
CA LEU A 79 4.15 13.67 -10.42
C LEU A 79 3.75 12.19 -10.39
N GLY A 80 4.74 11.29 -10.40
CA GLY A 80 4.56 9.85 -10.44
C GLY A 80 4.55 9.30 -11.86
N TYR A 81 4.17 8.04 -11.96
CA TYR A 81 4.11 7.28 -13.22
C TYR A 81 2.72 6.70 -13.42
N SER A 82 2.33 6.48 -14.66
CA SER A 82 1.23 5.57 -14.95
C SER A 82 1.57 4.16 -14.48
N PHE A 83 0.53 3.34 -14.24
CA PHE A 83 0.70 1.93 -13.86
C PHE A 83 1.63 1.20 -14.83
N ILE A 84 1.48 1.42 -16.14
CA ILE A 84 2.32 0.77 -17.15
C ILE A 84 3.74 1.29 -17.19
N GLU A 85 3.96 2.59 -17.01
CA GLU A 85 5.31 3.12 -16.89
C GLU A 85 6.01 2.55 -15.66
N ALA A 86 5.33 2.49 -14.51
CA ALA A 86 5.85 1.88 -13.30
C ALA A 86 6.17 0.38 -13.51
N LEU A 87 5.28 -0.35 -14.16
CA LEU A 87 5.46 -1.76 -14.49
C LEU A 87 6.67 -1.97 -15.41
N ARG A 88 6.76 -1.19 -16.50
CA ARG A 88 7.92 -1.22 -17.41
C ARG A 88 9.19 -0.85 -16.66
N LYS A 89 9.19 0.20 -15.86
CA LYS A 89 10.35 0.64 -15.09
C LYS A 89 10.85 -0.49 -14.18
N ARG A 90 9.97 -1.08 -13.37
CA ARG A 90 10.32 -2.12 -12.41
C ARG A 90 10.88 -3.38 -13.06
N TYR A 91 10.30 -3.81 -14.18
CA TYR A 91 10.62 -5.11 -14.79
C TYR A 91 11.47 -5.02 -16.06
N ALA A 92 11.69 -3.82 -16.62
CA ALA A 92 12.62 -3.58 -17.72
C ALA A 92 13.99 -3.07 -17.25
N GLU A 93 14.10 -2.28 -16.17
CA GLU A 93 15.38 -1.73 -15.68
C GLU A 93 16.27 -2.78 -14.99
N THR A 94 15.73 -3.94 -14.61
CA THR A 94 16.54 -5.08 -14.12
C THR A 94 17.50 -5.65 -15.18
N SER A 95 17.51 -5.10 -16.40
CA SER A 95 18.41 -5.46 -17.50
C SER A 95 19.70 -4.63 -17.59
N ALA A 96 19.85 -3.53 -16.84
CA ALA A 96 21.00 -2.62 -17.00
C ALA A 96 22.14 -2.82 -15.97
N GLU A 97 21.89 -3.44 -14.81
CA GLU A 97 22.89 -3.49 -13.72
C GLU A 97 23.81 -4.73 -13.69
N THR A 98 23.86 -5.55 -14.76
CA THR A 98 24.70 -6.78 -14.76
C THR A 98 25.84 -6.83 -15.78
N THR A 99 26.23 -5.70 -16.38
CA THR A 99 27.37 -5.69 -17.33
C THR A 99 28.59 -4.86 -16.93
N GLU A 100 28.63 -4.29 -15.73
CA GLU A 100 29.85 -3.63 -15.23
C GLU A 100 30.15 -3.98 -13.77
N ARG A 101 30.48 -5.25 -13.51
CA ARG A 101 31.22 -5.62 -12.29
C ARG A 101 31.95 -6.95 -12.49
N GLY A 102 33.01 -6.88 -13.27
CA GLY A 102 33.99 -7.95 -13.44
C GLY A 102 35.35 -7.38 -13.84
N GLY A 103 36.17 -7.01 -12.87
CA GLY A 103 37.56 -6.60 -13.06
C GLY A 103 37.99 -5.50 -12.10
N GLY A 104 38.65 -5.87 -11.00
CA GLY A 104 39.06 -4.95 -9.95
C GLY A 104 40.39 -4.24 -10.19
N GLY A 105 40.60 -3.18 -9.40
CA GLY A 105 41.92 -2.78 -8.89
C GLY A 105 42.66 -1.67 -9.61
N GLY A 106 42.80 -0.51 -8.94
CA GLY A 106 44.03 0.28 -8.95
C GLY A 106 44.00 1.65 -9.64
N GLY A 107 43.97 2.72 -8.82
CA GLY A 107 44.87 3.88 -8.92
C GLY A 107 44.77 4.88 -10.09
N GLY A 108 44.47 6.14 -9.75
CA GLY A 108 45.20 7.30 -10.29
C GLY A 108 44.62 8.04 -11.51
N GLY A 109 44.14 9.27 -11.24
CA GLY A 109 44.16 10.51 -12.05
C GLY A 109 44.33 10.52 -13.57
N GLY A 110 43.55 11.39 -14.24
CA GLY A 110 43.92 11.98 -15.52
C GLY A 110 42.79 12.13 -16.54
N LYS A 111 42.75 13.31 -17.18
CA LYS A 111 41.85 13.76 -18.25
C LYS A 111 41.97 12.94 -19.54
N GLY A 112 40.95 13.03 -20.41
CA GLY A 112 41.14 13.00 -21.87
C GLY A 112 40.15 12.10 -22.61
N GLU A 113 39.25 12.73 -23.39
CA GLU A 113 38.62 12.13 -24.56
C GLU A 113 39.71 11.82 -25.61
N GLU A 114 39.66 10.67 -26.28
CA GLU A 114 40.01 10.51 -27.71
C GLU A 114 39.70 9.09 -28.22
N ASP A 115 39.37 9.06 -29.51
CA ASP A 115 38.84 7.96 -30.32
C ASP A 115 39.66 6.66 -30.34
N MET A 116 38.98 5.52 -30.51
CA MET A 116 39.62 4.23 -30.76
C MET A 116 39.17 3.64 -32.10
N PHE A 117 40.02 3.80 -33.13
CA PHE A 117 40.04 2.92 -34.30
C PHE A 117 40.96 1.74 -34.02
N VAL A 118 40.53 0.51 -34.39
CA VAL A 118 41.41 -0.67 -34.41
C VAL A 118 41.59 -1.13 -35.86
N ILE A 119 42.79 -0.91 -36.40
CA ILE A 119 43.29 -1.60 -37.59
C ILE A 119 43.86 -2.94 -37.12
N SER A 120 43.31 -4.05 -37.59
CA SER A 120 43.92 -5.37 -37.41
C SER A 120 44.46 -5.90 -38.74
N ARG A 121 45.79 -6.03 -38.81
CA ARG A 121 46.48 -6.91 -39.76
C ARG A 121 46.33 -8.34 -39.23
N ASN A 122 45.40 -9.08 -39.80
CA ASN A 122 45.62 -10.43 -40.32
C ASN A 122 44.29 -10.98 -40.83
N SER A 123 44.27 -11.26 -42.13
CA SER A 123 43.16 -11.82 -42.88
C SER A 123 42.62 -13.09 -42.22
N LEU A 124 41.39 -13.02 -41.71
CA LEU A 124 40.39 -14.10 -41.70
C LEU A 124 39.05 -13.49 -41.26
N VAL A 125 38.15 -13.32 -42.22
CA VAL A 125 36.76 -12.92 -42.01
C VAL A 125 36.00 -14.12 -41.47
N THR A 126 35.52 -14.04 -40.22
CA THR A 126 34.42 -14.88 -39.74
C THR A 126 33.19 -13.99 -39.52
N PRO A 127 32.08 -14.19 -40.26
CA PRO A 127 30.85 -13.49 -39.98
C PRO A 127 30.24 -14.12 -38.73
N VAL A 128 30.33 -13.44 -37.59
CA VAL A 128 29.51 -13.78 -36.42
C VAL A 128 28.22 -12.97 -36.52
N GLU A 129 27.33 -13.43 -37.39
CA GLU A 129 25.91 -13.24 -37.15
C GLU A 129 25.54 -14.02 -35.88
N MET A 130 25.24 -13.30 -34.81
CA MET A 130 24.02 -13.48 -34.01
C MET A 130 24.15 -12.69 -32.70
N VAL A 131 23.83 -11.40 -32.73
CA VAL A 131 23.59 -10.58 -31.51
C VAL A 131 22.09 -10.23 -31.36
N GLY A 132 21.26 -10.57 -32.37
CA GLY A 132 19.83 -10.27 -32.37
C GLY A 132 18.95 -11.29 -31.63
N ALA A 133 19.23 -12.59 -31.77
CA ALA A 133 18.31 -13.64 -31.31
C ALA A 133 18.27 -13.79 -29.78
N ASP A 134 19.38 -13.57 -29.08
CA ASP A 134 19.46 -13.70 -27.62
C ASP A 134 18.89 -12.47 -26.90
N MET A 135 19.02 -11.28 -27.49
CA MET A 135 18.33 -10.07 -27.01
C MET A 135 16.81 -10.21 -27.16
N ILE A 136 16.34 -10.78 -28.27
CA ILE A 136 14.91 -11.06 -28.47
C ILE A 136 14.45 -12.08 -27.43
N LYS A 137 15.10 -13.24 -27.28
CA LYS A 137 14.72 -14.26 -26.27
C LYS A 137 14.70 -13.73 -24.83
N LYS A 138 15.67 -12.89 -24.43
CA LYS A 138 15.67 -12.23 -23.11
C LYS A 138 14.50 -11.26 -22.97
N LYS A 139 14.24 -10.42 -23.97
CA LYS A 139 13.13 -9.45 -23.97
C LYS A 139 11.77 -10.16 -23.97
N THR A 140 11.61 -11.25 -24.72
CA THR A 140 10.39 -12.08 -24.74
C THR A 140 10.18 -12.85 -23.43
N SER A 141 11.25 -13.38 -22.81
CA SER A 141 11.18 -14.05 -21.48
C SER A 141 10.91 -13.09 -20.32
N GLN A 142 11.22 -11.80 -20.47
CA GLN A 142 10.93 -10.75 -19.48
C GLN A 142 9.53 -10.14 -19.68
N LEU A 143 9.04 -10.09 -20.93
CA LEU A 143 7.63 -9.83 -21.23
C LEU A 143 6.71 -10.89 -20.61
N THR A 144 7.14 -12.16 -20.53
CA THR A 144 6.40 -13.17 -19.77
C THR A 144 6.43 -12.97 -18.25
N LYS A 145 7.39 -12.19 -17.70
CA LYS A 145 7.39 -11.76 -16.28
C LYS A 145 6.50 -10.53 -16.03
N LEU A 146 6.29 -9.67 -17.03
CA LEU A 146 5.34 -8.55 -16.96
C LEU A 146 3.89 -9.03 -16.77
N GLY A 147 3.60 -10.29 -17.09
CA GLY A 147 2.35 -10.99 -16.78
C GLY A 147 2.52 -12.10 -15.73
N SER A 148 3.41 -11.94 -14.73
CA SER A 148 3.46 -12.90 -13.63
C SER A 148 2.17 -12.86 -12.82
N VAL A 149 1.76 -14.03 -12.33
CA VAL A 149 0.58 -14.22 -11.46
C VAL A 149 0.60 -13.23 -10.29
N SER A 150 1.78 -12.97 -9.73
CA SER A 150 2.00 -12.01 -8.65
C SER A 150 2.91 -10.88 -9.13
N THR A 151 2.48 -9.63 -8.96
CA THR A 151 3.21 -8.42 -9.39
C THR A 151 3.28 -7.43 -8.24
N SER A 152 4.48 -6.99 -7.88
CA SER A 152 4.68 -5.90 -6.90
C SER A 152 5.17 -4.64 -7.59
N LEU A 153 4.42 -3.55 -7.39
CA LEU A 153 4.74 -2.17 -7.72
C LEU A 153 4.87 -1.33 -6.43
N ARG A 154 5.28 -1.98 -5.34
CA ARG A 154 5.52 -1.31 -4.06
C ARG A 154 6.50 -0.15 -4.25
N GLY A 155 6.09 1.04 -3.83
CA GLY A 155 6.93 2.24 -3.83
C GLY A 155 7.30 2.78 -5.22
N MET A 156 6.60 2.35 -6.28
CA MET A 156 6.91 2.75 -7.65
C MET A 156 6.32 4.11 -8.05
N LEU A 157 5.79 4.89 -7.10
CA LEU A 157 5.21 6.22 -7.32
C LEU A 157 4.07 6.22 -8.36
N VAL A 158 3.24 5.17 -8.36
CA VAL A 158 2.08 5.09 -9.27
C VAL A 158 1.09 6.19 -8.92
N SER A 159 0.71 7.00 -9.92
CA SER A 159 -0.22 8.12 -9.75
C SER A 159 -1.35 8.14 -10.78
N SER A 160 -1.25 7.38 -11.87
CA SER A 160 -2.27 7.32 -12.91
C SER A 160 -2.43 5.92 -13.52
N VAL A 161 -3.52 5.72 -14.27
CA VAL A 161 -3.81 4.44 -14.94
C VAL A 161 -2.90 4.21 -16.14
N GLY A 162 -2.69 5.25 -16.95
CA GLY A 162 -2.09 5.15 -18.28
C GLY A 162 -3.14 4.99 -19.38
N PRO A 163 -2.71 4.75 -20.63
CA PRO A 163 -3.59 4.60 -21.79
C PRO A 163 -4.63 3.46 -21.62
N PRO A 164 -5.90 3.68 -22.01
CA PRO A 164 -6.94 2.65 -21.91
C PRO A 164 -6.59 1.37 -22.67
N GLY A 165 -6.75 0.21 -22.02
CA GLY A 165 -6.53 -1.11 -22.63
C GLY A 165 -5.07 -1.55 -22.71
N GLU A 166 -4.11 -0.69 -22.33
CA GLU A 166 -2.70 -1.08 -22.32
C GLU A 166 -2.40 -2.07 -21.19
N ILE A 167 -3.09 -1.95 -20.05
CA ILE A 167 -2.93 -2.86 -18.91
C ILE A 167 -3.32 -4.29 -19.25
N SER A 168 -4.50 -4.47 -19.85
CA SER A 168 -4.95 -5.79 -20.28
C SER A 168 -4.08 -6.39 -21.39
N THR A 169 -3.41 -5.55 -22.19
CA THR A 169 -2.51 -6.01 -23.26
C THR A 169 -1.14 -6.43 -22.73
N VAL A 170 -0.55 -5.62 -21.84
CA VAL A 170 0.82 -5.82 -21.33
C VAL A 170 0.86 -6.86 -20.21
N ALA A 171 -0.17 -6.91 -19.37
CA ALA A 171 -0.18 -7.72 -18.16
C ALA A 171 -1.54 -8.41 -17.90
N PRO A 172 -2.04 -9.24 -18.83
CA PRO A 172 -3.37 -9.87 -18.71
C PRO A 172 -3.49 -10.86 -17.55
N ASN A 173 -2.37 -11.44 -17.10
CA ASN A 173 -2.35 -12.58 -16.18
C ASN A 173 -2.12 -12.20 -14.71
N ILE A 174 -2.12 -10.91 -14.37
CA ILE A 174 -1.95 -10.49 -12.96
C ILE A 174 -3.13 -10.99 -12.15
N GLN A 175 -2.82 -11.71 -11.08
CA GLN A 175 -3.80 -12.24 -10.11
C GLN A 175 -3.59 -11.67 -8.71
N GLU A 176 -2.35 -11.34 -8.35
CA GLU A 176 -1.98 -10.69 -7.10
C GLU A 176 -1.23 -9.41 -7.44
N LEU A 177 -1.71 -8.29 -6.89
CA LEU A 177 -1.13 -6.98 -7.12
C LEU A 177 -0.79 -6.31 -5.80
N ASP A 178 0.49 -6.04 -5.61
CA ASP A 178 0.98 -5.23 -4.51
C ASP A 178 1.27 -3.81 -4.98
N MET A 179 0.43 -2.87 -4.54
CA MET A 179 0.59 -1.43 -4.75
C MET A 179 0.80 -0.68 -3.44
N SER A 180 1.38 -1.35 -2.43
CA SER A 180 1.70 -0.69 -1.16
C SER A 180 2.71 0.46 -1.33
N THR A 181 2.71 1.40 -0.38
CA THR A 181 3.63 2.56 -0.32
C THR A 181 3.65 3.41 -1.61
N ASN A 182 2.55 3.51 -2.35
CA ASN A 182 2.39 4.40 -3.50
C ASN A 182 1.68 5.70 -3.07
N HIS A 183 2.41 6.55 -2.33
CA HIS A 183 1.87 7.78 -1.73
C HIS A 183 1.40 8.86 -2.71
N LEU A 184 1.53 8.62 -4.02
CA LEU A 184 0.99 9.46 -5.09
C LEU A 184 -0.37 8.96 -5.61
N LEU A 185 -0.80 7.75 -5.23
CA LEU A 185 -2.12 7.24 -5.52
C LEU A 185 -3.12 7.91 -4.56
N SER A 186 -3.83 8.92 -5.05
CA SER A 186 -4.74 9.74 -4.23
C SER A 186 -6.23 9.51 -4.52
N SER A 187 -6.57 8.61 -5.46
CA SER A 187 -7.95 8.43 -5.93
C SER A 187 -8.30 6.96 -6.15
N TRP A 188 -9.47 6.57 -5.63
CA TRP A 188 -10.03 5.24 -5.83
C TRP A 188 -10.51 5.02 -7.27
N GLU A 189 -10.88 6.08 -7.99
CA GLU A 189 -11.23 6.06 -9.41
C GLU A 189 -10.02 5.64 -10.25
N THR A 190 -8.83 6.13 -9.91
CA THR A 190 -7.57 5.72 -10.56
C THR A 190 -7.30 4.24 -10.29
N LEU A 191 -7.46 3.80 -9.04
CA LEU A 191 -7.30 2.40 -8.67
C LEU A 191 -8.32 1.49 -9.40
N ALA A 192 -9.58 1.92 -9.48
CA ALA A 192 -10.63 1.20 -10.21
C ALA A 192 -10.34 1.11 -11.70
N GLY A 193 -9.78 2.17 -12.31
CA GLY A 193 -9.33 2.16 -13.70
C GLY A 193 -8.21 1.15 -13.97
N ILE A 194 -7.34 0.90 -12.99
CA ILE A 194 -6.32 -0.15 -13.06
C ILE A 194 -6.98 -1.53 -12.89
N CYS A 195 -7.71 -1.75 -11.80
CA CYS A 195 -8.29 -3.05 -11.45
C CYS A 195 -9.33 -3.55 -12.47
N SER A 196 -10.10 -2.65 -13.09
CA SER A 196 -11.07 -3.01 -14.15
C SER A 196 -10.44 -3.62 -15.39
N GLN A 197 -9.14 -3.40 -15.64
CA GLN A 197 -8.41 -4.00 -16.75
C GLN A 197 -7.73 -5.33 -16.39
N LEU A 198 -7.68 -5.69 -15.11
CA LEU A 198 -7.00 -6.87 -14.59
C LEU A 198 -8.01 -7.97 -14.26
N THR A 199 -8.59 -8.64 -15.25
CA THR A 199 -9.75 -9.55 -15.07
C THR A 199 -9.53 -10.79 -14.22
N HIS A 200 -8.29 -11.10 -13.82
CA HIS A 200 -7.94 -12.26 -12.99
C HIS A 200 -7.44 -11.89 -11.58
N LEU A 201 -7.38 -10.60 -11.26
CA LEU A 201 -6.98 -10.08 -9.94
C LEU A 201 -7.90 -10.59 -8.83
N HIS A 202 -7.33 -11.35 -7.89
CA HIS A 202 -8.01 -11.85 -6.68
C HIS A 202 -7.38 -11.33 -5.38
N SER A 203 -6.11 -10.91 -5.39
CA SER A 203 -5.42 -10.36 -4.22
C SER A 203 -4.89 -8.96 -4.50
N LEU A 204 -5.19 -8.00 -3.61
CA LEU A 204 -4.80 -6.61 -3.75
C LEU A 204 -4.22 -6.09 -2.43
N ASN A 205 -2.98 -5.61 -2.46
CA ASN A 205 -2.35 -4.95 -1.33
C ASN A 205 -2.24 -3.44 -1.58
N LEU A 206 -2.87 -2.66 -0.71
CA LEU A 206 -2.92 -1.20 -0.73
C LEU A 206 -2.27 -0.57 0.50
N SER A 207 -1.51 -1.33 1.29
CA SER A 207 -0.94 -0.87 2.56
C SER A 207 -0.10 0.39 2.41
N GLU A 208 -0.08 1.24 3.44
CA GLU A 208 0.73 2.47 3.48
C GLU A 208 0.39 3.51 2.39
N ASN A 209 -0.80 3.47 1.78
CA ASN A 209 -1.27 4.49 0.83
C ASN A 209 -2.04 5.62 1.53
N PHE A 210 -1.36 6.41 2.36
CA PHE A 210 -1.95 7.48 3.19
C PHE A 210 -2.71 8.57 2.41
N ALA A 211 -2.45 8.70 1.10
CA ALA A 211 -3.11 9.69 0.25
C ALA A 211 -4.51 9.24 -0.22
N LEU A 212 -4.87 7.97 -0.07
CA LEU A 212 -6.20 7.46 -0.41
C LEU A 212 -7.21 7.90 0.65
N SER A 213 -7.99 8.94 0.35
CA SER A 213 -9.14 9.32 1.16
C SER A 213 -10.31 8.36 0.97
N VAL A 214 -11.33 8.45 1.83
CA VAL A 214 -12.58 7.72 1.64
C VAL A 214 -13.20 8.08 0.27
N PRO A 215 -13.65 7.10 -0.53
CA PRO A 215 -14.27 7.38 -1.83
C PRO A 215 -15.61 8.12 -1.67
N GLY A 216 -15.93 9.02 -2.59
CA GLY A 216 -17.17 9.79 -2.58
C GLY A 216 -18.42 8.93 -2.80
N ASP A 217 -18.42 8.08 -3.85
CA ASP A 217 -19.49 7.11 -4.10
C ASP A 217 -18.92 5.69 -4.34
N PRO A 218 -18.77 4.87 -3.27
CA PRO A 218 -18.22 3.52 -3.35
C PRO A 218 -18.94 2.59 -4.34
N ARG A 219 -20.25 2.78 -4.53
CA ARG A 219 -21.07 1.89 -5.37
C ARG A 219 -20.68 1.97 -6.84
N THR A 220 -20.25 3.14 -7.30
CA THR A 220 -19.81 3.34 -8.69
C THR A 220 -18.54 2.56 -9.01
N LEU A 221 -17.68 2.33 -8.01
CA LEU A 221 -16.40 1.66 -8.16
C LEU A 221 -16.48 0.15 -7.91
N THR A 222 -17.57 -0.32 -7.30
CA THR A 222 -17.81 -1.74 -6.99
C THR A 222 -17.58 -2.69 -8.19
N PRO A 223 -18.00 -2.38 -9.44
CA PRO A 223 -17.75 -3.25 -10.59
C PRO A 223 -16.26 -3.56 -10.84
N ALA A 224 -15.36 -2.63 -10.52
CA ALA A 224 -13.92 -2.79 -10.74
C ALA A 224 -13.26 -3.76 -9.75
N PHE A 225 -13.90 -4.05 -8.61
CA PHE A 225 -13.32 -4.80 -7.50
C PHE A 225 -14.04 -6.13 -7.19
N ARG A 226 -15.05 -6.52 -7.97
CA ARG A 226 -15.91 -7.70 -7.69
C ARG A 226 -15.17 -9.03 -7.57
N GLN A 227 -14.02 -9.12 -8.23
CA GLN A 227 -13.18 -10.31 -8.32
C GLN A 227 -12.13 -10.41 -7.22
N VAL A 228 -11.89 -9.31 -6.49
CA VAL A 228 -10.93 -9.27 -5.39
C VAL A 228 -11.51 -10.04 -4.19
N LYS A 229 -10.78 -11.06 -3.76
CA LYS A 229 -11.10 -11.95 -2.64
C LYS A 229 -10.23 -11.67 -1.42
N GLU A 230 -9.06 -11.09 -1.63
CA GLU A 230 -8.09 -10.79 -0.58
C GLU A 230 -7.65 -9.34 -0.69
N LEU A 231 -7.77 -8.61 0.42
CA LEU A 231 -7.46 -7.19 0.49
C LEU A 231 -6.58 -6.91 1.71
N THR A 232 -5.45 -6.26 1.47
CA THR A 232 -4.54 -5.79 2.52
C THR A 232 -4.53 -4.26 2.55
N MET A 233 -4.86 -3.70 3.71
CA MET A 233 -4.95 -2.26 3.98
C MET A 233 -4.25 -1.93 5.30
N ASN A 234 -3.03 -2.42 5.48
CA ASN A 234 -2.28 -2.18 6.71
C ASN A 234 -1.73 -0.75 6.70
N LYS A 235 -1.59 -0.13 7.88
CA LYS A 235 -0.98 1.21 8.01
C LYS A 235 -1.66 2.24 7.10
N MET A 236 -2.97 2.27 7.06
CA MET A 236 -3.73 3.25 6.26
C MET A 236 -4.23 4.43 7.09
N GLN A 237 -4.02 4.40 8.41
CA GLN A 237 -4.54 5.37 9.37
C GLN A 237 -6.08 5.49 9.35
N LEU A 238 -6.77 4.39 9.02
CA LEU A 238 -8.23 4.39 8.89
C LEU A 238 -8.92 4.14 10.23
N SER A 239 -10.07 4.77 10.42
CA SER A 239 -11.05 4.37 11.42
C SER A 239 -11.95 3.24 10.90
N TRP A 240 -12.67 2.55 11.79
CA TRP A 240 -13.56 1.45 11.39
C TRP A 240 -14.69 1.90 10.45
N SER A 241 -15.27 3.08 10.67
CA SER A 241 -16.32 3.59 9.80
C SER A 241 -15.81 3.82 8.38
N GLN A 242 -14.59 4.33 8.23
CA GLN A 242 -13.94 4.50 6.93
C GLN A 242 -13.63 3.15 6.28
N VAL A 243 -13.15 2.17 7.06
CA VAL A 243 -12.96 0.79 6.60
C VAL A 243 -14.26 0.23 6.04
N CYS A 244 -15.39 0.34 6.76
CA CYS A 244 -16.71 -0.13 6.29
C CYS A 244 -17.12 0.49 4.95
N VAL A 245 -16.83 1.79 4.74
CA VAL A 245 -17.09 2.46 3.46
C VAL A 245 -16.21 1.89 2.36
N VAL A 246 -14.91 1.69 2.61
CA VAL A 246 -13.99 1.17 1.60
C VAL A 246 -14.33 -0.28 1.23
N VAL A 247 -14.52 -1.15 2.22
CA VAL A 247 -14.79 -2.58 1.96
C VAL A 247 -16.14 -2.81 1.29
N SER A 248 -17.07 -1.85 1.34
CA SER A 248 -18.33 -1.92 0.58
C SER A 248 -18.13 -2.02 -0.94
N MET A 249 -16.96 -1.60 -1.44
CA MET A 249 -16.59 -1.76 -2.85
C MET A 249 -16.19 -3.20 -3.21
N PHE A 250 -15.94 -4.06 -2.23
CA PHE A 250 -15.39 -5.41 -2.36
C PHE A 250 -16.42 -6.47 -1.92
N PRO A 251 -17.51 -6.68 -2.67
CA PRO A 251 -18.62 -7.53 -2.24
C PRO A 251 -18.25 -9.03 -2.12
N GLY A 252 -17.19 -9.46 -2.81
CA GLY A 252 -16.70 -10.84 -2.83
C GLY A 252 -15.56 -11.13 -1.85
N LEU A 253 -15.25 -10.21 -0.92
CA LEU A 253 -14.07 -10.31 -0.08
C LEU A 253 -14.16 -11.50 0.90
N GLU A 254 -13.14 -12.35 0.88
CA GLU A 254 -13.02 -13.54 1.74
C GLU A 254 -11.96 -13.35 2.84
N ARG A 255 -10.89 -12.59 2.56
CA ARG A 255 -9.81 -12.28 3.50
C ARG A 255 -9.54 -10.79 3.56
N PHE A 256 -9.54 -10.26 4.76
CA PHE A 256 -9.28 -8.84 4.98
C PHE A 256 -8.20 -8.63 6.04
N HIS A 257 -7.14 -7.93 5.64
CA HIS A 257 -6.02 -7.57 6.49
C HIS A 257 -6.01 -6.06 6.74
N CYS A 258 -6.19 -5.66 7.99
CA CYS A 258 -6.30 -4.25 8.40
C CYS A 258 -5.46 -3.98 9.65
N CYS A 259 -4.19 -4.40 9.59
CA CYS A 259 -3.25 -4.28 10.71
C CYS A 259 -2.66 -2.87 10.84
N GLU A 260 -2.20 -2.49 12.03
CA GLU A 260 -1.48 -1.22 12.27
C GLU A 260 -2.28 0.03 11.82
N ASN A 261 -3.60 0.03 12.05
CA ASN A 261 -4.49 1.16 11.79
C ASN A 261 -4.87 1.90 13.09
N LEU A 262 -5.81 2.85 12.99
CA LEU A 262 -6.29 3.65 14.13
C LEU A 262 -7.63 3.13 14.66
N ILE A 263 -7.88 1.82 14.56
CA ILE A 263 -9.16 1.23 14.96
C ILE A 263 -9.18 1.07 16.48
N SER A 264 -9.88 1.99 17.17
CA SER A 264 -10.15 1.89 18.60
C SER A 264 -11.49 1.20 18.91
N GLU A 265 -12.43 1.27 17.97
CA GLU A 265 -13.78 0.71 18.08
C GLU A 265 -14.30 0.25 16.71
N ILE A 266 -14.80 -0.98 16.65
CA ILE A 266 -15.73 -1.52 15.66
C ILE A 266 -17.14 -1.06 16.04
N SER A 267 -17.64 -0.05 15.32
CA SER A 267 -18.95 0.59 15.58
C SER A 267 -20.12 -0.06 14.84
N SER A 268 -19.85 -0.92 13.85
CA SER A 268 -20.87 -1.62 13.08
C SER A 268 -20.32 -2.85 12.37
N GLN A 269 -21.23 -3.76 11.99
CA GLN A 269 -20.88 -4.91 11.16
C GLN A 269 -20.50 -4.46 9.74
N PRO A 270 -19.39 -4.95 9.15
CA PRO A 270 -19.03 -4.64 7.78
C PRO A 270 -19.96 -5.34 6.78
N PRO A 271 -20.19 -4.77 5.58
CA PRO A 271 -21.10 -5.33 4.57
C PRO A 271 -20.49 -6.52 3.80
N LEU A 272 -19.84 -7.46 4.49
CA LEU A 272 -19.03 -8.53 3.91
C LEU A 272 -19.53 -9.92 4.29
N GLN A 273 -20.50 -10.46 3.54
CA GLN A 273 -21.14 -11.74 3.86
C GLN A 273 -20.23 -12.96 3.61
N SER A 274 -19.27 -12.82 2.70
CA SER A 274 -18.32 -13.88 2.32
C SER A 274 -17.03 -13.87 3.16
N LEU A 275 -16.91 -12.97 4.13
CA LEU A 275 -15.67 -12.78 4.88
C LEU A 275 -15.41 -13.99 5.79
N ARG A 276 -14.27 -14.63 5.58
CA ARG A 276 -13.82 -15.81 6.32
C ARG A 276 -12.68 -15.52 7.29
N LEU A 277 -11.85 -14.54 6.95
CA LEU A 277 -10.70 -14.16 7.76
C LEU A 277 -10.62 -12.65 7.89
N ILE A 278 -10.48 -12.18 9.12
CA ILE A 278 -10.16 -10.79 9.42
C ILE A 278 -8.98 -10.67 10.37
N THR A 279 -8.02 -9.82 10.02
CA THR A 279 -6.88 -9.49 10.88
C THR A 279 -6.91 -8.02 11.26
N LEU A 280 -7.00 -7.75 12.56
CA LEU A 280 -6.98 -6.43 13.18
C LEU A 280 -5.81 -6.30 14.16
N GLU A 281 -4.67 -6.92 13.82
CA GLU A 281 -3.46 -6.90 14.62
C GLU A 281 -2.90 -5.47 14.76
N GLU A 282 -2.28 -5.17 15.90
CA GLU A 282 -1.65 -3.87 16.19
C GLU A 282 -2.61 -2.67 16.00
N ASN A 283 -3.85 -2.81 16.48
CA ASN A 283 -4.83 -1.72 16.53
C ASN A 283 -5.00 -1.24 17.99
N GLN A 284 -6.06 -0.46 18.26
CA GLN A 284 -6.32 0.15 19.56
C GLN A 284 -7.62 -0.37 20.19
N LEU A 285 -8.08 -1.57 19.81
CA LEU A 285 -9.31 -2.15 20.33
C LEU A 285 -9.19 -2.38 21.83
N SER A 286 -10.10 -1.80 22.59
CA SER A 286 -10.08 -1.84 24.06
C SER A 286 -11.32 -2.47 24.69
N SER A 287 -12.28 -2.94 23.87
CA SER A 287 -13.52 -3.56 24.33
C SER A 287 -13.88 -4.77 23.49
N TRP A 288 -14.32 -5.84 24.16
CA TRP A 288 -14.86 -7.03 23.50
C TRP A 288 -16.27 -6.80 22.94
N ASP A 289 -17.09 -5.91 23.52
CA ASP A 289 -18.39 -5.51 22.94
C ASP A 289 -18.22 -5.04 21.50
N SER A 290 -17.16 -4.25 21.30
CA SER A 290 -16.82 -3.71 20.01
C SER A 290 -16.53 -4.84 19.01
N VAL A 291 -15.66 -5.78 19.39
CA VAL A 291 -15.34 -6.98 18.60
C VAL A 291 -16.60 -7.79 18.30
N PHE A 292 -17.53 -7.87 19.25
CA PHE A 292 -18.75 -8.64 19.12
C PHE A 292 -19.67 -8.15 17.98
N HIS A 293 -19.51 -6.93 17.47
CA HIS A 293 -20.21 -6.50 16.25
C HIS A 293 -19.81 -7.28 14.99
N LEU A 294 -18.69 -8.02 15.02
CA LEU A 294 -18.30 -8.95 13.95
C LEU A 294 -18.99 -10.32 14.07
N ALA A 295 -19.58 -10.62 15.23
CA ALA A 295 -20.17 -11.92 15.53
C ALA A 295 -21.31 -12.35 14.59
N PRO A 296 -22.13 -11.45 14.01
CA PRO A 296 -23.18 -11.84 13.07
C PRO A 296 -22.68 -12.15 11.65
N LEU A 297 -21.36 -12.06 11.38
CA LEU A 297 -20.81 -12.42 10.07
C LEU A 297 -20.96 -13.94 9.86
N PRO A 298 -21.69 -14.39 8.82
CA PRO A 298 -22.14 -15.78 8.71
C PRO A 298 -21.01 -16.75 8.34
N SER A 299 -19.93 -16.25 7.74
CA SER A 299 -18.84 -17.08 7.21
C SER A 299 -17.52 -16.89 7.95
N LEU A 300 -17.50 -16.14 9.06
CA LEU A 300 -16.26 -15.75 9.72
C LEU A 300 -15.64 -16.94 10.47
N GLU A 301 -14.48 -17.41 10.01
CA GLU A 301 -13.79 -18.59 10.52
C GLU A 301 -12.54 -18.25 11.34
N ILE A 302 -11.83 -17.17 10.97
CA ILE A 302 -10.55 -16.80 11.56
C ILE A 302 -10.57 -15.33 11.97
N LEU A 303 -10.36 -15.08 13.25
CA LEU A 303 -10.29 -13.74 13.84
C LEU A 303 -8.93 -13.54 14.52
N ILE A 304 -8.16 -12.56 14.05
CA ILE A 304 -6.85 -12.21 14.59
C ILE A 304 -6.90 -10.79 15.17
N LEU A 305 -6.67 -10.68 16.48
CA LEU A 305 -6.78 -9.49 17.32
C LEU A 305 -5.50 -9.27 18.15
N ASN A 306 -4.36 -9.78 17.70
CA ASN A 306 -3.11 -9.65 18.44
C ASN A 306 -2.74 -8.17 18.65
N ASP A 307 -1.97 -7.87 19.70
CA ASP A 307 -1.44 -6.52 19.94
C ASP A 307 -2.53 -5.44 20.00
N ASN A 308 -3.59 -5.74 20.74
CA ASN A 308 -4.64 -4.78 21.05
C ASN A 308 -4.69 -4.56 22.58
N GLN A 309 -5.75 -3.91 23.07
CA GLN A 309 -5.89 -3.49 24.46
C GLN A 309 -7.11 -4.14 25.14
N ILE A 310 -7.57 -5.29 24.64
CA ILE A 310 -8.81 -5.95 25.11
C ILE A 310 -8.58 -6.51 26.52
N PRO A 311 -9.34 -6.07 27.55
CA PRO A 311 -9.12 -6.46 28.94
C PRO A 311 -9.83 -7.76 29.34
N GLN A 312 -10.93 -8.11 28.68
CA GLN A 312 -11.75 -9.26 29.03
C GLN A 312 -12.59 -9.72 27.83
N ILE A 313 -12.94 -11.00 27.78
CA ILE A 313 -13.93 -11.60 26.87
C ILE A 313 -15.17 -11.96 27.70
N PHE A 314 -16.36 -11.67 27.20
CA PHE A 314 -17.61 -12.08 27.85
C PHE A 314 -18.55 -12.74 26.84
N SER A 315 -19.40 -13.64 27.36
CA SER A 315 -20.45 -14.30 26.60
C SER A 315 -21.69 -13.40 26.57
N PRO A 316 -22.39 -13.26 25.44
CA PRO A 316 -23.64 -12.51 25.38
C PRO A 316 -24.79 -13.19 26.14
N GLU A 317 -24.63 -14.46 26.54
CA GLU A 317 -25.62 -15.20 27.34
C GLU A 317 -25.84 -14.56 28.71
N THR A 318 -24.81 -13.92 29.28
CA THR A 318 -24.94 -13.17 30.55
C THR A 318 -25.78 -11.90 30.39
N ASP A 319 -25.99 -11.44 29.15
CA ASP A 319 -26.71 -10.21 28.80
C ASP A 319 -27.99 -10.45 27.97
N GLY A 320 -28.43 -11.70 27.80
CA GLY A 320 -29.66 -12.05 27.08
C GLY A 320 -29.59 -11.89 25.54
N ARG A 321 -28.39 -11.83 24.97
CA ARG A 321 -28.14 -11.79 23.52
C ARG A 321 -27.89 -13.20 22.98
N SER A 322 -28.21 -13.44 21.71
CA SER A 322 -27.93 -14.72 21.04
C SER A 322 -26.42 -15.00 20.98
N PRO A 323 -25.98 -16.28 21.05
CA PRO A 323 -24.59 -16.64 20.86
C PRO A 323 -24.11 -16.17 19.49
N GLY A 324 -22.95 -15.50 19.49
CA GLY A 324 -22.31 -14.96 18.30
C GLY A 324 -21.14 -15.83 17.85
N PHE A 325 -20.56 -15.55 16.67
CA PHE A 325 -19.37 -16.26 16.16
C PHE A 325 -19.59 -17.77 15.94
N LEU A 326 -20.72 -18.15 15.34
CA LEU A 326 -21.13 -19.55 15.17
C LEU A 326 -20.15 -20.38 14.31
N GLU A 327 -19.50 -19.77 13.33
CA GLU A 327 -18.55 -20.43 12.41
C GLU A 327 -17.08 -20.20 12.77
N LEU A 328 -16.80 -19.50 13.88
CA LEU A 328 -15.43 -19.12 14.24
C LEU A 328 -14.64 -20.35 14.70
N LYS A 329 -13.61 -20.71 13.94
CA LYS A 329 -12.75 -21.88 14.17
C LYS A 329 -11.44 -21.52 14.87
N SER A 330 -10.90 -20.34 14.61
CA SER A 330 -9.63 -19.87 15.16
C SER A 330 -9.75 -18.45 15.71
N LEU A 331 -9.38 -18.27 16.97
CA LEU A 331 -9.25 -16.97 17.62
C LEU A 331 -7.80 -16.74 18.07
N SER A 332 -7.20 -15.65 17.60
CA SER A 332 -5.89 -15.18 18.06
C SER A 332 -6.02 -13.83 18.75
N ILE A 333 -5.69 -13.77 20.02
CA ILE A 333 -5.74 -12.57 20.88
C ILE A 333 -4.48 -12.50 21.76
N CYS A 334 -3.32 -12.74 21.13
CA CYS A 334 -2.03 -12.63 21.80
C CYS A 334 -1.73 -11.16 22.16
N ARG A 335 -0.91 -10.93 23.18
CA ARG A 335 -0.42 -9.58 23.55
C ARG A 335 -1.57 -8.58 23.73
N ASN A 336 -2.56 -8.95 24.53
CA ASN A 336 -3.69 -8.12 24.92
C ASN A 336 -3.66 -7.89 26.45
N ARG A 337 -4.77 -7.44 27.05
CA ARG A 337 -4.88 -7.11 28.48
C ARG A 337 -5.75 -8.09 29.26
N LEU A 338 -5.92 -9.33 28.77
CA LEU A 338 -6.73 -10.35 29.44
C LEU A 338 -6.11 -10.71 30.79
N HIS A 339 -6.85 -10.49 31.88
CA HIS A 339 -6.37 -10.68 33.25
C HIS A 339 -7.15 -11.73 34.05
N ASP A 340 -8.29 -12.21 33.53
CA ASP A 340 -9.20 -13.14 34.23
C ASP A 340 -9.55 -14.35 33.35
N TRP A 341 -9.55 -15.54 33.98
CA TRP A 341 -9.94 -16.83 33.40
C TRP A 341 -11.42 -16.90 33.04
N SER A 342 -12.26 -16.00 33.55
CA SER A 342 -13.64 -15.81 33.08
C SER A 342 -13.71 -15.59 31.56
N SER A 343 -12.68 -14.97 30.98
CA SER A 343 -12.55 -14.78 29.52
C SER A 343 -12.44 -16.09 28.76
N ILE A 344 -11.84 -17.13 29.36
CA ILE A 344 -11.68 -18.44 28.72
C ILE A 344 -12.98 -19.23 28.80
N ILE A 345 -13.70 -19.14 29.92
CA ILE A 345 -15.02 -19.75 30.08
C ILE A 345 -16.03 -19.14 29.10
N ALA A 346 -15.96 -17.82 28.86
CA ALA A 346 -16.82 -17.14 27.89
C ALA A 346 -16.67 -17.68 26.45
N LEU A 347 -15.53 -18.30 26.12
CA LEU A 347 -15.30 -18.91 24.79
C LEU A 347 -16.15 -20.17 24.55
N ASP A 348 -16.70 -20.80 25.59
CA ASP A 348 -17.61 -21.94 25.45
C ASP A 348 -18.87 -21.58 24.67
N SER A 349 -19.21 -20.28 24.59
CA SER A 349 -20.29 -19.75 23.75
C SER A 349 -20.03 -19.83 22.24
N MET A 350 -18.80 -20.17 21.82
CA MET A 350 -18.37 -20.26 20.42
C MET A 350 -18.25 -21.74 19.99
N PRO A 351 -19.31 -22.34 19.42
CA PRO A 351 -19.41 -23.80 19.27
C PRO A 351 -18.41 -24.39 18.25
N ALA A 352 -17.95 -23.60 17.28
CA ALA A 352 -17.03 -24.06 16.24
C ALA A 352 -15.54 -23.87 16.59
N LEU A 353 -15.22 -23.25 17.73
CA LEU A 353 -13.86 -22.84 18.08
C LEU A 353 -12.97 -24.06 18.34
N ARG A 354 -11.83 -24.14 17.64
CA ARG A 354 -10.87 -25.27 17.70
C ARG A 354 -9.46 -24.82 18.01
N GLU A 355 -9.11 -23.58 17.65
CA GLU A 355 -7.77 -23.03 17.83
C GLU A 355 -7.84 -21.72 18.61
N LEU A 356 -7.07 -21.63 19.69
CA LEU A 356 -6.99 -20.45 20.53
C LEU A 356 -5.52 -20.07 20.76
N LYS A 357 -5.16 -18.84 20.37
CA LYS A 357 -3.83 -18.25 20.63
C LYS A 357 -3.98 -17.05 21.56
N ILE A 358 -3.51 -17.18 22.79
CA ILE A 358 -3.72 -16.18 23.86
C ILE A 358 -2.42 -15.73 24.56
N LYS A 359 -1.25 -16.07 24.01
CA LYS A 359 0.05 -15.81 24.67
C LYS A 359 0.31 -14.32 24.90
N GLY A 360 1.04 -13.97 25.95
CA GLY A 360 1.42 -12.58 26.26
C GLY A 360 0.29 -11.73 26.85
N ASN A 361 -0.66 -12.37 27.55
CA ASN A 361 -1.68 -11.67 28.33
C ASN A 361 -1.36 -11.74 29.84
N PRO A 362 -1.77 -10.74 30.65
CA PRO A 362 -1.58 -10.74 32.12
C PRO A 362 -2.09 -11.99 32.85
N LEU A 363 -3.05 -12.71 32.29
CA LEU A 363 -3.53 -14.03 32.76
C LEU A 363 -2.38 -15.00 33.10
N PHE A 364 -1.25 -14.89 32.40
CA PHE A 364 -0.09 -15.77 32.57
C PHE A 364 0.96 -15.20 33.54
N GLU A 365 0.87 -13.93 33.93
CA GLU A 365 1.88 -13.26 34.76
C GLU A 365 1.71 -13.55 36.26
N GLY A 366 0.56 -14.11 36.66
CA GLY A 366 0.28 -14.53 38.05
C GLY A 366 0.50 -16.03 38.36
N ASN A 367 0.67 -16.89 37.36
CA ASN A 367 0.71 -18.35 37.53
C ASN A 367 2.14 -18.95 37.61
N CYS A 368 3.08 -18.20 38.19
CA CYS A 368 4.37 -18.75 38.61
C CYS A 368 4.28 -19.52 39.94
N VAL A 369 3.16 -20.18 40.26
CA VAL A 369 3.08 -21.28 41.23
C VAL A 369 1.98 -22.25 40.80
N THR A 370 2.36 -23.50 40.57
CA THR A 370 1.54 -24.72 40.38
C THR A 370 0.91 -25.05 39.01
N ARG A 371 1.47 -26.13 38.45
CA ARG A 371 0.86 -27.14 37.56
C ARG A 371 0.49 -26.71 36.14
N GLY A 372 1.53 -26.76 35.29
CA GLY A 372 1.56 -27.62 34.10
C GLY A 372 0.24 -27.80 33.34
N VAL A 373 -0.09 -26.84 32.50
CA VAL A 373 -0.79 -27.11 31.24
C VAL A 373 0.01 -26.43 30.14
N ARG A 374 0.68 -27.23 29.29
CA ARG A 374 1.25 -26.73 28.04
C ARG A 374 0.09 -26.50 27.09
N LEU A 375 -0.28 -25.24 26.88
CA LEU A 375 -1.02 -24.82 25.70
C LEU A 375 0.02 -24.36 24.66
N THR A 376 0.17 -25.14 23.59
CA THR A 376 1.05 -24.85 22.45
C THR A 376 0.56 -23.68 21.64
#